data_AF-A0A954ETG5-F1
#
_entry.id   AF-A0A954ETG5-F1
#
_cell.length_a   1.000
_cell.length_b   1.000
_cell.length_c   1.000
_cell.angle_alpha   90.00
_cell.angle_beta   90.00
_cell.angle_gamma   90.00
#
_symmetry.space_group_name_H-M   'P 1'
#
loop_
_entity.id
_entity.type
_entity.pdbx_description
1 polymer ?
#
loop_
_entity_poly.entity_id
_entity_poly.type
_entity_poly.pdbx_seq_one_letter_code
_entity_poly.pdbx_strand_id
1 'polypeptide(L)'
;MFRNAFRKKDTLSDILALRANLPLPPLLIDLINAGEWREIDQDLLRKCLAFELDPVEPISSHNAMLLNSGPLMPPGDVESEQFHEYRGSMSVERTLPWIDIEKTLFIMCNQRIGDDCGIALDYRTGQQTPMVIGSDWYSESRGVIYRRVAGTFEEFAWMLGLARR
;
A
#
# COMPACT_ATOMS: atom_id res chain seq x y z
N MET A 1 -40.20 -11.38 -13.76
CA MET A 1 -39.15 -12.36 -14.09
C MET A 1 -37.80 -11.73 -13.72
N PHE A 2 -37.39 -11.87 -12.46
CA PHE A 2 -36.17 -11.24 -11.95
C PHE A 2 -34.96 -12.07 -12.38
N ARG A 3 -34.09 -11.49 -13.22
CA ARG A 3 -32.77 -12.05 -13.49
C ARG A 3 -31.92 -11.82 -12.24
N ASN A 4 -31.85 -12.83 -11.38
CA ASN A 4 -30.75 -13.00 -10.43
C ASN A 4 -29.48 -13.23 -11.27
N ALA A 5 -28.81 -12.14 -11.65
CA ALA A 5 -27.43 -12.22 -12.05
C ALA A 5 -26.65 -12.57 -10.78
N PHE A 6 -26.25 -13.83 -10.67
CA PHE A 6 -25.16 -14.24 -9.79
C PHE A 6 -23.98 -13.32 -10.11
N ARG A 7 -23.80 -12.27 -9.32
CA ARG A 7 -22.58 -11.45 -9.33
C ARG A 7 -21.48 -12.44 -8.95
N LYS A 8 -20.57 -12.75 -9.89
CA LYS A 8 -19.40 -13.58 -9.60
C LYS A 8 -18.82 -13.05 -8.28
N LYS A 9 -18.56 -13.95 -7.33
CA LYS A 9 -17.65 -13.63 -6.23
C LYS A 9 -16.31 -13.36 -6.91
N ASP A 10 -16.06 -12.10 -7.23
CA ASP A 10 -14.75 -11.69 -7.71
C ASP A 10 -13.75 -12.09 -6.61
N THR A 11 -12.78 -12.87 -7.04
CA THR A 11 -11.86 -13.61 -6.18
C THR A 11 -10.64 -12.75 -5.87
N LEU A 12 -9.82 -13.17 -4.89
CA LEU A 12 -8.49 -12.60 -4.66
C LEU A 12 -7.66 -12.51 -5.96
N SER A 13 -7.86 -13.45 -6.90
CA SER A 13 -7.21 -13.46 -8.20
C SER A 13 -7.57 -12.25 -9.07
N ASP A 14 -8.79 -11.72 -8.97
CA ASP A 14 -9.22 -10.55 -9.74
C ASP A 14 -8.55 -9.27 -9.22
N ILE A 15 -8.38 -9.16 -7.89
CA ILE A 15 -7.67 -8.04 -7.26
C ILE A 15 -6.19 -8.05 -7.64
N LEU A 16 -5.55 -9.23 -7.61
CA LEU A 16 -4.16 -9.37 -8.03
C LEU A 16 -3.97 -8.97 -9.51
N ALA A 17 -4.90 -9.37 -10.39
CA ALA A 17 -4.86 -9.00 -11.80
C ALA A 17 -5.01 -7.49 -12.01
N LEU A 18 -5.88 -6.81 -11.24
CA LEU A 18 -6.00 -5.35 -11.29
C LEU A 18 -4.71 -4.67 -10.85
N ARG A 19 -4.12 -5.10 -9.72
CA ARG A 19 -2.87 -4.53 -9.20
C ARG A 19 -1.67 -4.76 -10.08
N ALA A 20 -1.62 -5.87 -10.81
CA ALA A 20 -0.55 -6.15 -11.76
C ALA A 20 -0.46 -5.07 -12.88
N ASN A 21 -1.53 -4.29 -13.10
CA ASN A 21 -1.54 -3.17 -14.04
C ASN A 21 -1.16 -1.82 -13.41
N LEU A 22 -0.88 -1.77 -12.10
CA LEU A 22 -0.39 -0.55 -11.45
C LEU A 22 1.10 -0.37 -11.78
N PRO A 23 1.50 0.74 -12.42
CA PRO A 23 2.88 0.93 -12.82
C PRO A 23 3.74 1.27 -11.60
N LEU A 24 4.89 0.63 -11.44
CA LEU A 24 5.88 1.09 -10.47
C LEU A 24 6.44 2.45 -10.93
N PRO A 25 6.63 3.42 -10.02
CA PRO A 25 7.33 4.66 -10.32
C PRO A 25 8.70 4.35 -10.96
N PRO A 26 9.11 5.03 -12.05
CA PRO A 26 10.40 4.77 -12.69
C PRO A 26 11.59 4.84 -11.74
N LEU A 27 11.60 5.82 -10.82
CA LEU A 27 12.63 5.95 -9.80
C LEU A 27 12.68 4.72 -8.87
N LEU A 28 11.55 4.11 -8.51
CA LEU A 28 11.53 2.90 -7.69
C LEU A 28 12.20 1.73 -8.43
N ILE A 29 11.93 1.61 -9.74
CA ILE A 29 12.56 0.60 -10.59
C ILE A 29 14.07 0.81 -10.63
N ASP A 30 14.52 2.05 -10.83
CA ASP A 30 15.94 2.40 -10.87
C ASP A 30 16.64 2.07 -9.55
N LEU A 31 16.04 2.43 -8.41
CA LEU A 31 16.56 2.13 -7.07
C LEU A 31 16.62 0.62 -6.78
N ILE A 32 15.62 -0.15 -7.23
CA ILE A 32 15.63 -1.62 -7.12
C ILE A 32 16.76 -2.21 -7.95
N ASN A 33 16.93 -1.76 -9.20
CA ASN A 33 17.96 -2.25 -10.10
C ASN A 33 19.37 -1.89 -9.62
N ALA A 34 19.55 -0.73 -9.01
CA ALA A 34 20.81 -0.28 -8.40
C ALA A 34 21.12 -0.98 -7.06
N GLY A 35 20.16 -1.69 -6.47
CA GLY A 35 20.28 -2.29 -5.14
C GLY A 35 20.10 -1.30 -3.98
N GLU A 36 20.01 -0.01 -4.27
CA GLU A 36 19.87 1.06 -3.28
C GLU A 36 18.56 0.96 -2.49
N TRP A 37 17.50 0.41 -3.11
CA TRP A 37 16.22 0.18 -2.42
C TRP A 37 16.33 -0.79 -1.24
N ARG A 38 17.32 -1.69 -1.22
CA ARG A 38 17.53 -2.62 -0.08
C ARG A 38 18.33 -2.01 1.05
N GLU A 39 19.15 -1.02 0.72
CA GLU A 39 20.14 -0.42 1.61
C GLU A 39 19.62 0.88 2.26
N ILE A 40 18.29 1.02 2.37
CA ILE A 40 17.65 2.20 2.96
C ILE A 40 18.08 2.33 4.42
N ASP A 41 18.56 3.52 4.77
CA ASP A 41 18.89 3.89 6.14
C ASP A 41 17.63 3.81 7.02
N GLN A 42 17.64 2.86 7.94
CA GLN A 42 16.52 2.58 8.84
C GLN A 42 16.23 3.74 9.80
N ASP A 43 17.23 4.57 10.13
CA ASP A 43 17.02 5.74 10.98
C ASP A 43 16.36 6.88 10.21
N LEU A 44 16.66 7.04 8.91
CA LEU A 44 15.90 7.95 8.04
C LEU A 44 14.47 7.45 7.84
N LEU A 45 14.30 6.15 7.61
CA LEU A 45 12.97 5.54 7.45
C LEU A 45 12.08 5.77 8.67
N ARG A 46 12.60 5.50 9.89
CA ARG A 46 11.88 5.77 11.15
C ARG A 46 11.49 7.24 11.32
N LYS A 47 12.35 8.17 10.91
CA LYS A 47 12.03 9.61 10.95
C LYS A 47 10.90 9.99 9.99
N CYS A 48 10.81 9.30 8.84
CA CYS A 48 9.73 9.52 7.87
C CYS A 48 8.39 8.96 8.35
N LEU A 49 8.41 7.96 9.22
CA LEU A 49 7.24 7.23 9.71
C LEU A 49 7.08 7.39 11.23
N ALA A 50 6.98 8.63 11.71
CA ALA A 50 6.91 8.91 13.15
C ALA A 50 5.73 8.26 13.90
N PHE A 51 4.76 7.70 13.17
CA PHE A 51 3.60 6.99 13.71
C PHE A 51 3.67 5.46 13.59
N GLU A 52 4.67 4.93 12.87
CA GLU A 52 4.89 3.49 12.73
C GLU A 52 5.96 3.06 13.74
N LEU A 53 5.59 2.20 14.69
CA LEU A 53 6.53 1.76 15.74
C LEU A 53 7.29 0.50 15.32
N ASP A 54 6.76 -0.26 14.36
CA ASP A 54 7.37 -1.51 13.94
C ASP A 54 8.33 -1.34 12.76
N PRO A 55 9.38 -2.20 12.69
CA PRO A 55 10.33 -2.15 11.59
C PRO A 55 9.68 -2.63 10.29
N VAL A 56 9.75 -1.79 9.25
CA VAL A 56 9.35 -2.16 7.89
C VAL A 56 10.58 -2.30 7.00
N GLU A 57 10.55 -3.29 6.12
CA GLU A 57 11.62 -3.61 5.19
C GLU A 57 11.21 -3.38 3.72
N PRO A 58 12.14 -2.95 2.86
CA PRO A 58 11.87 -2.74 1.45
C PRO A 58 11.56 -4.03 0.69
N ILE A 59 10.44 -4.05 -0.02
CA ILE A 59 10.11 -5.17 -0.92
C ILE A 59 10.85 -4.97 -2.23
N SER A 60 11.68 -5.94 -2.61
CA SER A 60 12.67 -5.76 -3.69
C SER A 60 12.27 -6.30 -5.06
N SER A 61 11.02 -6.72 -5.25
CA SER A 61 10.54 -7.16 -6.56
C SER A 61 9.06 -6.87 -6.71
N HIS A 62 8.63 -6.54 -7.94
CA HIS A 62 7.23 -6.29 -8.25
C HIS A 62 6.34 -7.50 -7.89
N ASN A 63 6.79 -8.72 -8.19
CA ASN A 63 6.04 -9.92 -7.84
C ASN A 63 5.84 -10.05 -6.32
N ALA A 64 6.88 -9.76 -5.53
CA ALA A 64 6.74 -9.75 -4.07
C ALA A 64 5.80 -8.63 -3.59
N MET A 65 5.83 -7.44 -4.21
CA MET A 65 4.90 -6.35 -3.87
C MET A 65 3.45 -6.78 -4.10
N LEU A 66 3.17 -7.44 -5.23
CA LEU A 66 1.83 -7.96 -5.53
C LEU A 66 1.36 -8.98 -4.50
N LEU A 67 2.23 -9.93 -4.12
CA LEU A 67 1.92 -10.97 -3.15
C LEU A 67 1.70 -10.42 -1.73
N ASN A 68 2.45 -9.38 -1.35
CA ASN A 68 2.31 -8.74 -0.03
C ASN A 68 1.21 -7.68 0.03
N SER A 69 0.58 -7.35 -1.11
CA SER A 69 -0.47 -6.32 -1.12
C SER A 69 -1.87 -6.89 -0.88
N GLY A 70 -2.04 -8.21 -0.70
CA GLY A 70 -3.36 -8.84 -0.50
C GLY A 70 -4.23 -8.11 0.54
N PRO A 71 -5.56 -8.07 0.38
CA PRO A 71 -6.41 -7.45 1.39
C PRO A 71 -6.29 -8.22 2.71
N LEU A 72 -6.30 -7.49 3.83
CA LEU A 72 -6.20 -8.10 5.15
C LEU A 72 -7.45 -8.92 5.50
N MET A 73 -8.61 -8.48 4.99
CA MET A 73 -9.88 -9.21 5.11
C MET A 73 -10.55 -9.43 3.76
N PRO A 74 -11.43 -10.43 3.64
CA PRO A 74 -12.26 -10.58 2.46
C PRO A 74 -13.00 -9.27 2.10
N PRO A 75 -13.02 -8.85 0.83
CA PRO A 75 -13.67 -7.60 0.46
C PRO A 75 -15.16 -7.60 0.82
N GLY A 76 -15.59 -6.58 1.56
CA GLY A 76 -16.99 -6.39 1.94
C GLY A 76 -17.41 -7.13 3.21
N ASP A 77 -16.46 -7.70 3.96
CA ASP A 77 -16.71 -8.16 5.33
C ASP A 77 -16.86 -6.96 6.27
N VAL A 78 -17.59 -7.16 7.38
CA VAL A 78 -17.76 -6.12 8.41
C VAL A 78 -16.41 -5.76 9.03
N GLU A 79 -15.52 -6.74 9.11
CA GLU A 79 -14.17 -6.63 9.62
C GLU A 79 -13.29 -5.72 8.75
N SER A 80 -13.59 -5.52 7.46
CA SER A 80 -12.87 -4.56 6.61
C SER A 80 -12.92 -3.13 7.16
N GLU A 81 -13.92 -2.79 7.99
CA GLU A 81 -13.99 -1.49 8.65
C GLU A 81 -12.87 -1.28 9.66
N GLN A 82 -12.41 -2.33 10.35
CA GLN A 82 -11.29 -2.24 11.29
C GLN A 82 -9.98 -1.99 10.55
N PHE A 83 -9.86 -2.47 9.32
CA PHE A 83 -8.66 -2.29 8.50
C PHE A 83 -8.72 -1.05 7.61
N HIS A 84 -9.82 -0.29 7.64
CA HIS A 84 -10.03 0.84 6.74
C HIS A 84 -9.79 0.48 5.26
N GLU A 85 -10.11 -0.75 4.86
CA GLU A 85 -9.99 -1.23 3.50
C GLU A 85 -11.35 -1.17 2.80
N TYR A 86 -11.36 -0.78 1.53
CA TYR A 86 -12.55 -0.93 0.70
C TYR A 86 -12.14 -1.29 -0.74
N ARG A 87 -13.13 -1.68 -1.53
CA ARG A 87 -12.96 -2.03 -2.94
C ARG A 87 -13.66 -1.00 -3.81
N GLY A 88 -12.90 -0.24 -4.60
CA GLY A 88 -13.42 0.85 -5.43
C GLY A 88 -14.44 0.41 -6.48
N SER A 89 -14.32 -0.81 -7.01
CA SER A 89 -15.30 -1.38 -7.93
C SER A 89 -16.65 -1.75 -7.28
N MET A 90 -16.73 -1.77 -5.95
CA MET A 90 -17.92 -2.20 -5.19
C MET A 90 -18.50 -1.12 -4.27
N SER A 91 -17.80 -0.03 -4.02
CA SER A 91 -18.21 1.03 -3.11
C SER A 91 -17.93 2.41 -3.69
N VAL A 92 -18.49 3.44 -3.04
CA VAL A 92 -18.14 4.82 -3.35
C VAL A 92 -16.69 5.06 -2.93
N GLU A 93 -15.98 5.89 -3.68
CA GLU A 93 -14.61 6.29 -3.36
C GLU A 93 -14.54 6.90 -1.95
N ARG A 94 -13.52 6.49 -1.19
CA ARG A 94 -13.23 7.01 0.14
C ARG A 94 -11.85 7.64 0.12
N THR A 95 -11.64 8.65 0.96
CA THR A 95 -10.33 9.25 1.19
C THR A 95 -9.63 8.56 2.36
N LEU A 96 -8.38 8.95 2.65
CA LEU A 96 -7.74 8.61 3.92
C LEU A 96 -8.70 8.91 5.09
N PRO A 97 -8.75 8.06 6.13
CA PRO A 97 -7.82 6.97 6.43
C PRO A 97 -8.07 5.65 5.67
N TRP A 98 -9.02 5.60 4.73
CA TRP A 98 -9.32 4.39 3.97
C TRP A 98 -8.36 4.16 2.81
N ILE A 99 -8.14 2.90 2.40
CA ILE A 99 -7.45 2.54 1.16
C ILE A 99 -8.36 1.76 0.22
N ASP A 100 -8.20 2.02 -1.08
CA ASP A 100 -8.79 1.18 -2.12
C ASP A 100 -7.84 0.03 -2.40
N ILE A 101 -8.23 -1.18 -2.01
CA ILE A 101 -7.39 -2.36 -2.20
C ILE A 101 -7.04 -2.57 -3.68
N GLU A 102 -7.88 -2.17 -4.63
CA GLU A 102 -7.60 -2.32 -6.07
C GLU A 102 -6.58 -1.31 -6.60
N LYS A 103 -6.29 -0.23 -5.84
CA LYS A 103 -5.43 0.88 -6.23
C LYS A 103 -4.28 1.13 -5.24
N THR A 104 -3.96 0.13 -4.43
CA THR A 104 -2.89 0.22 -3.42
C THR A 104 -1.90 -0.91 -3.65
N LEU A 105 -0.61 -0.58 -3.60
CA LEU A 105 0.50 -1.53 -3.76
C LEU A 105 1.56 -1.29 -2.67
N PHE A 106 1.75 -2.26 -1.78
CA PHE A 106 2.77 -2.21 -0.75
C PHE A 106 4.17 -2.32 -1.34
N ILE A 107 5.05 -1.42 -0.90
CA ILE A 107 6.47 -1.32 -1.31
C ILE A 107 7.41 -1.57 -0.14
N MET A 108 6.90 -1.49 1.10
CA MET A 108 7.58 -1.95 2.31
C MET A 108 6.56 -2.68 3.20
N CYS A 109 6.98 -3.76 3.85
CA CYS A 109 6.16 -4.50 4.81
C CYS A 109 6.95 -4.77 6.08
N ASN A 110 6.25 -5.06 7.17
CA ASN A 110 6.87 -5.41 8.44
C ASN A 110 7.87 -6.56 8.28
N GLN A 111 9.00 -6.46 8.99
CA GLN A 111 9.98 -7.55 9.07
C GLN A 111 9.41 -8.80 9.75
N ARG A 112 8.44 -8.62 10.66
CA ARG A 112 7.84 -9.68 11.46
C ARG A 112 6.64 -10.28 10.73
N ILE A 113 6.70 -11.59 10.48
CA ILE A 113 5.59 -12.33 9.90
C ILE A 113 4.37 -12.23 10.82
N GLY A 114 3.22 -11.86 10.24
CA GLY A 114 1.94 -11.73 10.94
C GLY A 114 1.70 -10.35 11.54
N ASP A 115 2.58 -9.39 11.28
CA ASP A 115 2.39 -8.00 11.65
C ASP A 115 2.02 -7.18 10.41
N ASP A 116 0.82 -6.61 10.43
CA ASP A 116 0.13 -6.06 9.25
C ASP A 116 0.50 -4.59 9.00
N CYS A 117 1.76 -4.24 9.25
CA CYS A 117 2.31 -2.90 9.05
C CYS A 117 3.02 -2.80 7.69
N GLY A 118 2.93 -1.65 7.02
CA GLY A 118 3.62 -1.40 5.76
C GLY A 118 3.44 -0.01 5.18
N ILE A 119 4.24 0.25 4.14
CA ILE A 119 4.18 1.47 3.31
C ILE A 119 3.72 1.06 1.92
N ALA A 120 2.79 1.82 1.36
CA ALA A 120 2.22 1.56 0.06
C ALA A 120 2.21 2.78 -0.85
N LEU A 121 2.19 2.50 -2.16
CA LEU A 121 1.81 3.42 -3.21
C LEU A 121 0.28 3.42 -3.33
N ASP A 122 -0.30 4.60 -3.30
CA ASP A 122 -1.73 4.81 -3.48
C ASP A 122 -2.00 5.57 -4.78
N TYR A 123 -2.64 4.86 -5.70
CA TYR A 123 -2.88 5.31 -7.07
C TYR A 123 -4.20 6.08 -7.24
N ARG A 124 -4.94 6.36 -6.15
CA ARG A 124 -6.14 7.22 -6.22
C ARG A 124 -5.82 8.65 -6.65
N THR A 125 -4.59 9.13 -6.40
CA THR A 125 -4.12 10.46 -6.85
C THR A 125 -3.66 10.49 -8.31
N GLY A 126 -3.40 9.33 -8.92
CA GLY A 126 -2.96 9.22 -10.30
C GLY A 126 -2.04 8.02 -10.54
N GLN A 127 -2.05 7.50 -11.76
CA GLN A 127 -1.23 6.34 -12.12
C GLN A 127 0.27 6.64 -12.22
N GLN A 128 0.63 7.87 -12.62
CA GLN A 128 2.02 8.26 -12.85
C GLN A 128 2.70 8.83 -11.59
N THR A 129 1.91 9.40 -10.69
CA THR A 129 2.39 10.04 -9.45
C THR A 129 1.56 9.55 -8.27
N PRO A 130 1.63 8.24 -7.92
CA PRO A 130 0.97 7.74 -6.73
C PRO A 130 1.55 8.41 -5.50
N MET A 131 0.69 8.72 -4.53
CA MET A 131 1.16 9.17 -3.22
C MET A 131 1.69 8.00 -2.40
N VAL A 132 2.48 8.31 -1.38
CA VAL A 132 3.01 7.29 -0.46
C VAL A 132 2.24 7.37 0.86
N ILE A 133 1.71 6.23 1.31
CA ILE A 133 0.94 6.09 2.54
C ILE A 133 1.57 5.02 3.44
N GLY A 134 1.36 5.13 4.75
CA GLY A 134 1.77 4.12 5.74
C GLY A 134 0.58 3.71 6.61
N SER A 135 0.59 2.45 7.05
CA SER A 135 -0.28 1.96 8.13
C SER A 135 0.04 2.66 9.44
N ASP A 136 -0.98 2.91 10.25
CA ASP A 136 -0.86 3.43 11.60
C ASP A 136 -1.80 2.62 12.49
N TRP A 137 -1.22 1.67 13.21
CA TRP A 137 -1.91 0.80 14.16
C TRP A 137 -2.01 1.41 15.57
N TYR A 138 -1.36 2.54 15.80
CA TYR A 138 -1.06 3.03 17.15
C TYR A 138 -1.85 4.28 17.53
N SER A 139 -2.21 5.11 16.54
CA SER A 139 -2.95 6.35 16.79
C SER A 139 -4.42 6.12 17.12
N GLU A 140 -5.00 5.00 16.70
CA GLU A 140 -6.43 4.68 16.91
C GLU A 140 -6.61 3.38 17.67
N SER A 141 -7.59 3.34 18.57
CA SER A 141 -7.83 2.19 19.47
C SER A 141 -8.61 1.03 18.83
N ARG A 142 -9.04 1.16 17.57
CA ARG A 142 -10.04 0.26 16.95
C ARG A 142 -9.62 -0.35 15.60
N GLY A 143 -8.37 -0.23 15.22
CA GLY A 143 -7.84 -0.81 13.99
C GLY A 143 -6.82 0.08 13.31
N VAL A 144 -6.39 -0.30 12.10
CA VAL A 144 -5.38 0.43 11.33
C VAL A 144 -6.00 1.58 10.57
N ILE A 145 -5.39 2.75 10.63
CA ILE A 145 -5.66 3.85 9.70
C ILE A 145 -4.49 4.03 8.74
N TYR A 146 -4.74 4.55 7.54
CA TYR A 146 -3.67 4.91 6.62
C TYR A 146 -3.43 6.41 6.61
N ARG A 147 -2.15 6.79 6.59
CA ARG A 147 -1.72 8.19 6.63
C ARG A 147 -0.78 8.49 5.49
N ARG A 148 -0.89 9.70 4.94
CA ARG A 148 0.05 10.18 3.92
C ARG A 148 1.43 10.35 4.54
N VAL A 149 2.42 9.72 3.90
CA VAL A 149 3.85 9.87 4.19
C VAL A 149 4.46 10.91 3.25
N ALA A 150 4.15 10.84 1.95
CA ALA A 150 4.62 11.78 0.94
C ALA A 150 3.56 11.99 -0.17
N GLY A 151 3.63 13.12 -0.88
CA GLY A 151 2.72 13.42 -1.99
C GLY A 151 3.02 12.64 -3.26
N THR A 152 4.28 12.25 -3.47
CA THR A 152 4.72 11.35 -4.54
C THR A 152 5.81 10.39 -4.06
N PHE A 153 6.14 9.38 -4.88
CA PHE A 153 7.26 8.50 -4.60
C PHE A 153 8.62 9.22 -4.64
N GLU A 154 8.81 10.20 -5.54
CA GLU A 154 10.04 11.00 -5.61
C GLU A 154 10.26 11.81 -4.33
N GLU A 155 9.21 12.44 -3.81
CA GLU A 155 9.27 13.13 -2.53
C GLU A 155 9.70 12.19 -1.41
N PHE A 156 9.14 10.98 -1.39
CA PHE A 156 9.52 9.95 -0.43
C PHE A 156 10.98 9.50 -0.57
N ALA A 157 11.45 9.26 -1.80
CA ALA A 157 12.84 8.91 -2.07
C ALA A 157 13.81 10.02 -1.63
N TRP A 158 13.43 11.30 -1.77
CA TRP A 158 14.21 12.42 -1.22
C TRP A 158 14.26 12.40 0.30
N MET A 159 13.14 12.12 0.96
CA MET A 159 13.08 12.03 2.43
C MET A 159 13.99 10.90 2.95
N LEU A 160 14.14 9.82 2.18
CA LEU A 160 15.03 8.70 2.47
C LEU A 160 16.50 8.92 2.05
N GLY A 161 16.81 10.06 1.41
CA GLY A 161 18.17 10.35 0.93
C GLY A 161 18.62 9.53 -0.29
N LEU A 162 17.70 8.87 -0.99
CA LEU A 162 17.97 8.00 -2.13
C LEU A 162 18.01 8.76 -3.48
N ALA A 163 17.43 9.96 -3.52
CA ALA A 163 17.44 10.79 -4.71
C ALA A 163 17.86 12.22 -4.35
N ARG A 164 18.45 12.92 -5.33
CA ARG A 164 18.72 14.36 -5.22
C ARG A 164 17.50 15.14 -5.70
N ARG A 165 17.23 16.28 -5.06
CA ARG A 165 16.26 17.28 -5.52
C ARG A 165 16.72 17.95 -6.80
#